data_AF-A0A6C0C1Z3-F1
#
_entry.id   AF-A0A6C0C1Z3-F1
#
_cell.length_a   1.000
_cell.length_b   1.000
_cell.length_c   1.000
_cell.angle_alpha   90.00
_cell.angle_beta   90.00
_cell.angle_gamma   90.00
#
_symmetry.space_group_name_H-M   'P 1'
#
loop_
_entity.id
_entity.type
_entity.pdbx_description
1 polymer ?
#
loop_
_entity_poly.entity_id
_entity_poly.type
_entity_poly.pdbx_seq_one_letter_code
_entity_poly.pdbx_strand_id
1 'polypeptide(L)'
;MDLTLLLFICLVSSIALFSYVFFKKHVPSPSPIPAPTSLPDQTDILVRCPRVKICWPNTGPLQLTHCSEESSCEYGWNDLQSHRAILFHDGDYTQTDLSVPSPKNVSSNTLVIGYYQSAMGLSPVGAATALLAAVQVETGANPSPCALDNFWRSISNITVKQTLNWFVSQAAPFRQMIVDGDTNLTRGLDGGCYASGGYGGNSILQNINMNGNQQWLLRNCRFSTWMGNMWNNVALDCTGDLQVGSSPCLTATINTSALPGGVPPFLAYKNDAYGIVVPKFYASNVPQGYIEILENETFLSLSAGEVFVASEDNFDNAALNDAVNAGLNILFTPGTYRINLQITRANVVIMGIGQPILQGAPAIRISAPGVTLSSLLLESTTTETPNAILLVDAHDGASPESPCRLIDIWVRHGSETIEESLLLPALQDLVAIHQSYTYIDNIWAWRQDHTAKISGGVGRNVAIAQHAIHIYPEASGVTCVGTQAEHSLQSPVYWEGASGTLIFLQVELPYEITANTLVPGLLVTGDNFIGVNLGVYIYTPAKWSCQDCSVPCGVRVERGVKNPQFQNVITVQLNIEGGMRSVIDHVLCVDDDVLGGPTSTLQNGRPVCINKYPLDSIRPIINNAYS
;
A
#
# COMPACT_ATOMS: atom_id res chain seq x y z
N MET A 1 -3.53 52.61 3.14
CA MET A 1 -4.13 51.26 3.00
C MET A 1 -5.62 51.45 3.01
N ASP A 2 -6.26 51.04 1.93
CA ASP A 2 -7.66 51.31 1.63
C ASP A 2 -8.57 50.45 2.53
N LEU A 3 -9.56 51.08 3.17
CA LEU A 3 -10.48 50.44 4.12
C LEU A 3 -11.24 49.28 3.48
N THR A 4 -11.41 49.36 2.15
CA THR A 4 -12.06 48.38 1.29
C THR A 4 -11.28 47.05 1.24
N LEU A 5 -9.95 47.09 1.25
CA LEU A 5 -9.10 45.89 1.21
C LEU A 5 -9.12 45.16 2.56
N LEU A 6 -9.18 45.90 3.67
CA LEU A 6 -9.27 45.32 5.01
C LEU A 6 -10.62 44.63 5.25
N LEU A 7 -11.70 45.21 4.74
CA LEU A 7 -13.04 44.60 4.77
C LEU A 7 -13.13 43.36 3.89
N PHE A 8 -12.47 43.35 2.71
CA PHE A 8 -12.43 42.17 1.85
C PHE A 8 -11.63 41.02 2.48
N ILE A 9 -10.49 41.31 3.10
CA ILE A 9 -9.69 40.31 3.82
C ILE A 9 -10.47 39.76 5.02
N CYS A 10 -11.15 40.61 5.80
CA CYS A 10 -12.00 40.18 6.92
C CYS A 10 -13.20 39.34 6.45
N LEU A 11 -13.83 39.67 5.31
CA LEU A 11 -14.97 38.92 4.80
C LEU A 11 -14.54 37.55 4.26
N VAL A 12 -13.43 37.47 3.53
CA VAL A 12 -12.87 36.21 3.02
C VAL A 12 -12.38 35.31 4.16
N SER A 13 -11.72 35.88 5.18
CA SER A 13 -11.30 35.13 6.37
C SER A 13 -12.49 34.71 7.25
N SER A 14 -13.57 35.49 7.30
CA SER A 14 -14.80 35.11 8.00
C SER A 14 -15.58 34.01 7.27
N ILE A 15 -15.59 34.00 5.93
CA ILE A 15 -16.21 32.93 5.12
C ILE A 15 -15.38 31.64 5.19
N ALA A 16 -14.04 31.75 5.21
CA ALA A 16 -13.15 30.62 5.44
C ALA A 16 -13.32 30.05 6.87
N LEU A 17 -13.46 30.90 7.90
CA LEU A 17 -13.76 30.46 9.27
C LEU A 17 -15.16 29.86 9.40
N PHE A 18 -16.18 30.42 8.73
CA PHE A 18 -17.54 29.88 8.72
C PHE A 18 -17.61 28.51 8.04
N SER A 19 -16.82 28.30 6.99
CA SER A 19 -16.69 27.00 6.31
C SER A 19 -15.96 26.00 7.20
N TYR A 20 -14.92 26.43 7.94
CA TYR A 20 -14.15 25.56 8.83
C TYR A 20 -14.93 25.14 10.10
N VAL A 21 -15.76 26.02 10.66
CA VAL A 21 -16.53 25.74 11.89
C VAL A 21 -17.75 24.85 11.63
N PHE A 22 -18.32 24.84 10.41
CA PHE A 22 -19.47 23.98 10.07
C PHE A 22 -19.10 22.51 9.78
N PHE A 23 -17.82 22.16 9.62
CA PHE A 23 -17.36 20.76 9.43
C PHE A 23 -17.00 20.02 10.73
N LYS A 24 -17.23 20.63 11.91
CA LYS A 24 -17.26 19.90 13.19
C LYS A 24 -18.53 19.06 13.40
N LYS A 25 -19.39 18.89 12.38
CA LYS A 25 -20.42 17.86 12.47
C LYS A 25 -19.73 16.49 12.53
N HIS A 26 -19.96 15.79 13.62
CA HIS A 26 -19.95 14.33 13.66
C HIS A 26 -20.74 13.89 12.43
N VAL A 27 -20.11 13.24 11.45
CA VAL A 27 -20.88 12.52 10.44
C VAL A 27 -21.45 11.33 11.19
N PRO A 28 -22.76 11.27 11.44
CA PRO A 28 -23.32 10.11 12.11
C PRO A 28 -22.97 8.88 11.29
N SER A 29 -22.59 7.78 11.94
CA SER A 29 -22.37 6.52 11.24
C SER A 29 -23.60 6.27 10.34
N PRO A 30 -23.40 5.92 9.07
CA PRO A 30 -24.53 5.75 8.15
C PRO A 30 -25.53 4.76 8.76
N SER A 31 -26.80 5.14 8.71
CA SER A 31 -27.86 4.19 9.09
C SER A 31 -27.80 3.02 8.10
N PRO A 32 -27.96 1.76 8.56
CA PRO A 32 -27.89 0.61 7.67
C PRO A 32 -28.90 0.77 6.53
N ILE A 33 -28.42 0.63 5.29
CA ILE A 33 -29.30 0.50 4.12
C ILE A 33 -30.07 -0.81 4.31
N PRO A 34 -31.37 -0.88 3.94
CA PRO A 34 -32.14 -2.12 4.04
C PRO A 34 -31.38 -3.25 3.35
N ALA A 35 -31.27 -4.38 4.04
CA ALA A 35 -30.64 -5.57 3.50
C ALA A 35 -31.24 -5.93 2.12
N PRO A 36 -30.45 -6.52 1.21
CA PRO A 36 -30.99 -7.05 -0.04
C PRO A 36 -32.19 -7.95 0.25
N THR A 37 -33.29 -7.73 -0.47
CA THR A 37 -34.55 -8.47 -0.22
C THR A 37 -34.51 -9.92 -0.73
N SER A 38 -33.50 -10.26 -1.53
CA SER A 38 -33.28 -11.60 -2.07
C SER A 38 -31.84 -12.07 -1.86
N LEU A 39 -31.69 -13.38 -1.65
CA LEU A 39 -30.42 -14.09 -1.77
C LEU A 39 -29.86 -13.93 -3.20
N PRO A 40 -28.53 -14.06 -3.38
CA PRO A 40 -27.91 -13.81 -4.67
C PRO A 40 -28.32 -14.88 -5.67
N ASP A 41 -28.31 -14.52 -6.94
CA ASP A 41 -28.45 -15.48 -8.03
C ASP A 41 -27.35 -16.55 -7.92
N GLN A 42 -27.74 -17.81 -7.77
CA GLN A 42 -26.82 -18.94 -7.63
C GLN A 42 -26.01 -19.23 -8.91
N THR A 43 -26.41 -18.63 -10.04
CA THR A 43 -25.66 -18.71 -11.30
C THR A 43 -24.51 -17.71 -11.38
N ASP A 44 -24.47 -16.71 -10.49
CA ASP A 44 -23.40 -15.70 -10.46
C ASP A 44 -22.04 -16.36 -10.17
N ILE A 45 -21.02 -15.97 -10.94
CA ILE A 45 -19.69 -16.55 -10.85
C ILE A 45 -19.02 -16.28 -9.50
N LEU A 46 -19.28 -15.15 -8.85
CA LEU A 46 -18.75 -14.86 -7.52
C LEU A 46 -19.38 -15.76 -6.47
N VAL A 47 -20.67 -16.10 -6.62
CA VAL A 47 -21.38 -17.02 -5.71
C VAL A 47 -20.85 -18.44 -5.85
N ARG A 48 -20.45 -18.83 -7.07
CA ARG A 48 -19.87 -20.15 -7.36
C ARG A 48 -18.39 -20.28 -6.99
N CYS A 49 -17.68 -19.17 -6.79
CA CYS A 49 -16.26 -19.21 -6.50
C CYS A 49 -16.04 -19.72 -5.06
N PRO A 50 -15.37 -20.88 -4.86
CA PRO A 50 -15.27 -21.51 -3.53
C PRO A 50 -14.47 -20.68 -2.53
N ARG A 51 -13.62 -19.77 -3.01
CA ARG A 51 -12.79 -18.87 -2.20
C ARG A 51 -13.42 -17.50 -1.95
N VAL A 52 -14.62 -17.26 -2.47
CA VAL A 52 -15.41 -16.05 -2.22
C VAL A 52 -16.52 -16.39 -1.24
N LYS A 53 -16.48 -15.77 -0.06
CA LYS A 53 -17.54 -15.89 0.95
C LYS A 53 -18.36 -14.62 0.93
N ILE A 54 -19.63 -14.74 0.57
CA ILE A 54 -20.56 -13.61 0.60
C ILE A 54 -21.44 -13.73 1.85
N CYS A 55 -21.57 -12.62 2.57
CA CYS A 55 -22.19 -12.50 3.87
C CYS A 55 -23.46 -11.66 3.77
N TRP A 56 -24.56 -12.14 4.33
CA TRP A 56 -25.83 -11.40 4.45
C TRP A 56 -26.11 -11.10 5.91
N PRO A 57 -26.71 -9.93 6.21
CA PRO A 57 -27.11 -9.64 7.58
C PRO A 57 -28.24 -10.59 8.01
N ASN A 58 -28.32 -10.87 9.31
CA ASN A 58 -29.40 -11.66 9.93
C ASN A 58 -29.52 -13.14 9.50
N THR A 59 -28.51 -13.73 8.85
CA THR A 59 -28.55 -15.14 8.40
C THR A 59 -28.05 -16.17 9.43
N GLY A 60 -27.96 -15.80 10.71
CA GLY A 60 -27.36 -16.63 11.76
C GLY A 60 -25.83 -16.61 11.73
N PRO A 61 -25.15 -17.51 12.46
CA PRO A 61 -23.69 -17.59 12.50
C PRO A 61 -23.07 -17.70 11.09
N LEU A 62 -22.07 -16.89 10.81
CA LEU A 62 -21.27 -16.97 9.60
C LEU A 62 -19.97 -17.69 9.93
N GLN A 63 -19.87 -18.95 9.52
CA GLN A 63 -18.61 -19.70 9.59
C GLN A 63 -17.65 -19.12 8.55
N LEU A 64 -16.79 -18.19 8.99
CA LEU A 64 -15.73 -17.58 8.20
C LEU A 64 -14.45 -18.40 8.39
N THR A 65 -14.49 -19.69 8.04
CA THR A 65 -13.35 -20.59 8.19
C THR A 65 -12.15 -20.06 7.40
N HIS A 66 -11.04 -19.81 8.10
CA HIS A 66 -9.78 -19.37 7.49
C HIS A 66 -9.10 -20.47 6.66
N CYS A 67 -9.52 -21.73 6.86
CA CYS A 67 -8.96 -22.92 6.23
C CYS A 67 -10.07 -23.89 5.82
N SER A 68 -9.83 -24.71 4.79
CA SER A 68 -10.66 -25.90 4.54
C SER A 68 -10.71 -26.77 5.81
N GLU A 69 -11.79 -27.53 6.00
CA GLU A 69 -12.08 -28.34 7.19
C GLU A 69 -11.01 -29.41 7.56
N GLU A 70 -9.88 -29.48 6.85
CA GLU A 70 -8.78 -30.42 7.05
C GLU A 70 -7.55 -29.75 7.70
N SER A 71 -7.54 -29.78 9.04
CA SER A 71 -6.42 -29.95 9.99
C SER A 71 -4.93 -29.64 9.66
N SER A 72 -4.53 -28.76 8.74
CA SER A 72 -3.09 -28.46 8.55
C SER A 72 -2.69 -26.98 8.46
N CYS A 73 -3.59 -26.04 8.67
CA CYS A 73 -3.18 -24.65 8.85
C CYS A 73 -2.49 -24.50 10.20
N GLU A 74 -1.16 -24.54 10.20
CA GLU A 74 -0.40 -24.01 11.31
C GLU A 74 -0.69 -22.50 11.39
N TYR A 75 -1.45 -22.13 12.42
CA TYR A 75 -1.75 -20.74 12.78
C TYR A 75 -0.47 -19.90 12.74
N GLY A 76 -0.46 -18.86 11.90
CA GLY A 76 0.62 -17.88 11.85
C GLY A 76 1.59 -17.99 10.68
N TRP A 77 1.32 -18.81 9.65
CA TRP A 77 2.17 -18.87 8.46
C TRP A 77 1.41 -18.61 7.16
N ASN A 78 2.16 -18.08 6.20
CA ASN A 78 1.73 -17.68 4.88
C ASN A 78 1.41 -18.90 3.99
N ASP A 79 0.17 -19.39 4.02
CA ASP A 79 -0.30 -20.57 3.27
C ASP A 79 -1.15 -20.13 2.06
N LEU A 80 -0.72 -20.47 0.84
CA LEU A 80 -1.49 -20.26 -0.40
C LEU A 80 -2.93 -20.79 -0.33
N GLN A 81 -3.24 -21.81 0.46
CA GLN A 81 -4.62 -22.32 0.60
C GLN A 81 -5.56 -21.35 1.32
N SER A 82 -5.02 -20.28 1.94
CA SER A 82 -5.77 -19.28 2.70
C SER A 82 -6.40 -18.15 1.86
N HIS A 83 -6.12 -18.07 0.54
CA HIS A 83 -6.70 -17.05 -0.35
C HIS A 83 -8.22 -16.95 -0.20
N ARG A 84 -8.75 -15.85 0.32
CA ARG A 84 -10.21 -15.65 0.44
C ARG A 84 -10.63 -14.19 0.27
N ALA A 85 -11.80 -13.99 -0.33
CA ALA A 85 -12.50 -12.72 -0.30
C ALA A 85 -13.78 -12.87 0.54
N ILE A 86 -13.94 -12.04 1.56
CA ILE A 86 -15.11 -12.00 2.44
C ILE A 86 -15.90 -10.74 2.11
N LEU A 87 -17.06 -10.91 1.48
CA LEU A 87 -17.87 -9.83 0.93
C LEU A 87 -19.11 -9.61 1.80
N PHE A 88 -19.29 -8.41 2.34
CA PHE A 88 -20.42 -8.06 3.18
C PHE A 88 -21.41 -7.21 2.39
N HIS A 89 -22.63 -7.70 2.25
CA HIS A 89 -23.74 -6.84 1.86
C HIS A 89 -24.00 -5.77 2.92
N ASP A 90 -24.73 -4.74 2.53
CA ASP A 90 -25.14 -3.70 3.47
C ASP A 90 -26.00 -4.29 4.59
N GLY A 91 -25.71 -3.90 5.83
CA GLY A 91 -26.43 -4.41 7.00
C GLY A 91 -25.61 -4.42 8.29
N ASP A 92 -26.29 -4.80 9.37
CA ASP A 92 -25.71 -4.89 10.70
C ASP A 92 -25.28 -6.33 11.02
N TYR A 93 -23.98 -6.52 11.28
CA TYR A 93 -23.36 -7.79 11.67
C TYR A 93 -22.79 -7.73 13.10
N THR A 94 -23.08 -6.69 13.88
CA THR A 94 -22.46 -6.47 15.20
C THR A 94 -22.79 -7.57 16.23
N GLN A 95 -23.90 -8.28 16.03
CA GLN A 95 -24.31 -9.44 16.85
C GLN A 95 -24.11 -10.78 16.11
N THR A 96 -23.56 -10.75 14.89
CA THR A 96 -23.32 -11.97 14.12
C THR A 96 -22.13 -12.69 14.71
N ASP A 97 -22.27 -13.99 14.92
CA ASP A 97 -21.15 -14.86 15.24
C ASP A 97 -20.32 -15.04 13.95
N LEU A 98 -19.15 -14.40 13.93
CA LEU A 98 -18.14 -14.44 12.88
C LEU A 98 -16.98 -15.37 13.27
N SER A 99 -17.15 -16.17 14.33
CA SER A 99 -16.07 -16.92 14.93
C SER A 99 -15.42 -17.88 13.95
N VAL A 100 -14.10 -17.94 14.08
CA VAL A 100 -13.25 -18.94 13.48
C VAL A 100 -12.94 -19.96 14.59
N PRO A 101 -12.83 -21.27 14.30
CA PRO A 101 -12.63 -22.27 15.35
C PRO A 101 -11.40 -22.08 16.25
N SER A 102 -10.41 -21.21 15.92
CA SER A 102 -9.15 -21.18 16.67
C SER A 102 -8.39 -19.84 16.89
N PRO A 103 -9.02 -18.65 17.00
CA PRO A 103 -8.46 -17.59 17.82
C PRO A 103 -8.92 -17.81 19.28
N LYS A 104 -8.05 -18.42 20.10
CA LYS A 104 -8.22 -18.39 21.55
C LYS A 104 -8.20 -16.91 21.99
N ASN A 105 -9.21 -16.46 22.74
CA ASN A 105 -9.31 -15.13 23.37
C ASN A 105 -9.79 -13.95 22.49
N VAL A 106 -10.53 -14.19 21.40
CA VAL A 106 -11.23 -13.12 20.67
C VAL A 106 -12.75 -13.34 20.79
N SER A 107 -13.55 -12.27 20.88
CA SER A 107 -15.01 -12.40 20.92
C SER A 107 -15.55 -13.01 19.62
N SER A 108 -16.61 -13.80 19.71
CA SER A 108 -17.18 -14.51 18.56
C SER A 108 -17.72 -13.57 17.47
N ASN A 109 -18.03 -12.32 17.78
CA ASN A 109 -18.48 -11.31 16.83
C ASN A 109 -17.37 -10.41 16.27
N THR A 110 -16.10 -10.75 16.53
CA THR A 110 -14.95 -10.07 15.90
C THR A 110 -14.60 -10.76 14.60
N LEU A 111 -14.48 -10.00 13.52
CA LEU A 111 -13.90 -10.50 12.28
C LEU A 111 -12.38 -10.62 12.45
N VAL A 112 -11.85 -11.83 12.31
CA VAL A 112 -10.41 -12.08 12.24
C VAL A 112 -9.97 -12.12 10.77
N ILE A 113 -8.83 -11.51 10.44
CA ILE A 113 -8.28 -11.47 9.07
C ILE A 113 -6.85 -12.03 9.05
N GLY A 114 -6.67 -13.13 8.34
CA GLY A 114 -5.39 -13.83 8.14
C GLY A 114 -4.60 -13.35 6.91
N TYR A 115 -3.58 -14.12 6.54
CA TYR A 115 -2.85 -13.94 5.28
C TYR A 115 -3.76 -14.21 4.07
N TYR A 116 -3.48 -13.53 2.95
CA TYR A 116 -4.20 -13.66 1.69
C TYR A 116 -5.71 -13.46 1.76
N GLN A 117 -6.16 -12.66 2.73
CA GLN A 117 -7.58 -12.37 2.94
C GLN A 117 -7.91 -10.91 2.66
N SER A 118 -9.02 -10.70 1.96
CA SER A 118 -9.63 -9.38 1.80
C SER A 118 -11.04 -9.40 2.37
N ALA A 119 -11.36 -8.46 3.25
CA ALA A 119 -12.73 -8.23 3.72
C ALA A 119 -13.29 -6.93 3.12
N MET A 120 -14.46 -6.96 2.50
CA MET A 120 -14.98 -5.82 1.74
C MET A 120 -16.48 -5.64 1.93
N GLY A 121 -16.94 -4.42 2.16
CA GLY A 121 -18.36 -4.09 2.02
C GLY A 121 -18.74 -3.83 0.56
N LEU A 122 -19.98 -4.14 0.20
CA LEU A 122 -20.48 -4.09 -1.18
C LEU A 122 -21.28 -2.81 -1.51
N SER A 123 -21.24 -1.80 -0.64
CA SER A 123 -21.93 -0.53 -0.85
C SER A 123 -21.45 0.15 -2.14
N PRO A 124 -22.33 0.44 -3.13
CA PRO A 124 -21.92 0.99 -4.42
C PRO A 124 -21.51 2.45 -4.39
N VAL A 125 -21.78 3.15 -3.29
CA VAL A 125 -21.38 4.56 -3.10
C VAL A 125 -20.19 4.70 -2.16
N GLY A 126 -19.57 3.59 -1.73
CA GLY A 126 -18.43 3.61 -0.83
C GLY A 126 -18.76 4.12 0.58
N ALA A 127 -20.03 4.04 1.00
CA ALA A 127 -20.51 4.59 2.26
C ALA A 127 -20.27 3.68 3.48
N ALA A 128 -19.55 2.57 3.32
CA ALA A 128 -19.16 1.68 4.41
C ALA A 128 -20.35 1.11 5.23
N THR A 129 -21.44 0.74 4.56
CA THR A 129 -22.74 0.40 5.18
C THR A 129 -22.87 -1.01 5.74
N ALA A 130 -21.81 -1.84 5.63
CA ALA A 130 -21.68 -3.07 6.40
C ALA A 130 -21.09 -2.76 7.79
N LEU A 131 -21.83 -3.07 8.86
CA LEU A 131 -21.45 -2.74 10.23
C LEU A 131 -20.91 -3.98 10.95
N LEU A 132 -19.62 -3.98 11.28
CA LEU A 132 -18.97 -5.01 12.10
C LEU A 132 -18.80 -4.52 13.54
N ALA A 133 -18.86 -5.44 14.51
CA ALA A 133 -18.59 -5.08 15.90
C ALA A 133 -17.12 -4.67 16.09
N ALA A 134 -16.20 -5.56 15.75
CA ALA A 134 -14.76 -5.35 15.86
C ALA A 134 -14.05 -6.12 14.74
N VAL A 135 -12.82 -5.69 14.44
CA VAL A 135 -11.93 -6.35 13.48
C VAL A 135 -10.58 -6.54 14.13
N GLN A 136 -9.96 -7.69 13.91
CA GLN A 136 -8.63 -7.99 14.39
C GLN A 136 -7.82 -8.73 13.33
N VAL A 137 -6.59 -8.29 13.11
CA VAL A 137 -5.61 -9.05 12.33
C VAL A 137 -5.18 -10.26 13.14
N GLU A 138 -5.12 -11.42 12.48
CA GLU A 138 -4.63 -12.63 13.10
C GLU A 138 -3.20 -12.41 13.61
N THR A 139 -2.98 -12.68 14.90
CA THR A 139 -1.66 -12.73 15.50
C THR A 139 -1.41 -14.17 15.89
N GLY A 140 -0.46 -14.83 15.22
CA GLY A 140 -0.09 -16.22 15.50
C GLY A 140 0.31 -16.44 16.97
N ALA A 141 0.45 -17.70 17.38
CA ALA A 141 0.77 -18.08 18.75
C ALA A 141 2.21 -17.72 19.20
N ASN A 142 3.05 -17.18 18.31
CA ASN A 142 4.47 -16.93 18.56
C ASN A 142 4.75 -15.46 18.97
N PRO A 143 5.27 -15.21 20.19
CA PRO A 143 5.56 -13.87 20.69
C PRO A 143 6.97 -13.43 20.30
N SER A 144 7.17 -13.03 19.05
CA SER A 144 8.17 -12.03 18.61
C SER A 144 8.53 -12.24 17.13
N PRO A 145 8.64 -11.17 16.32
CA PRO A 145 8.26 -9.78 16.59
C PRO A 145 6.83 -9.49 16.13
N CYS A 146 5.85 -10.25 16.65
CA CYS A 146 4.38 -10.10 16.66
C CYS A 146 3.62 -9.73 15.36
N ALA A 147 4.06 -8.73 14.58
CA ALA A 147 3.41 -8.27 13.36
C ALA A 147 4.38 -7.83 12.23
N LEU A 148 5.72 -7.95 12.38
CA LEU A 148 6.66 -7.60 11.29
C LEU A 148 6.39 -8.35 9.99
N ASP A 149 5.82 -9.56 10.10
CA ASP A 149 5.54 -10.40 8.92
C ASP A 149 4.04 -10.40 8.53
N ASN A 150 3.19 -9.64 9.21
CA ASN A 150 1.74 -9.64 8.94
C ASN A 150 1.39 -8.91 7.63
N PHE A 151 1.66 -9.56 6.51
CA PHE A 151 1.51 -9.05 5.14
C PHE A 151 0.19 -9.48 4.47
N TRP A 152 0.03 -9.04 3.23
CA TRP A 152 -0.91 -9.53 2.21
C TRP A 152 -2.33 -9.73 2.71
N ARG A 153 -2.97 -8.64 3.13
CA ARG A 153 -4.38 -8.64 3.52
C ARG A 153 -5.03 -7.31 3.24
N SER A 154 -6.34 -7.20 3.29
CA SER A 154 -6.98 -5.90 3.16
C SER A 154 -8.35 -5.85 3.83
N ILE A 155 -8.76 -4.65 4.20
CA ILE A 155 -10.15 -4.38 4.58
C ILE A 155 -10.64 -3.08 3.92
N SER A 156 -11.85 -3.10 3.35
CA SER A 156 -12.38 -1.91 2.71
C SER A 156 -13.89 -1.75 2.80
N ASN A 157 -14.37 -0.50 2.72
CA ASN A 157 -15.79 -0.15 2.59
C ASN A 157 -16.65 -0.76 3.72
N ILE A 158 -16.15 -0.73 4.96
CA ILE A 158 -16.79 -1.31 6.16
C ILE A 158 -16.78 -0.32 7.31
N THR A 159 -17.87 -0.29 8.09
CA THR A 159 -17.90 0.41 9.38
C THR A 159 -17.59 -0.57 10.51
N VAL A 160 -16.64 -0.22 11.37
CA VAL A 160 -16.28 -0.93 12.61
C VAL A 160 -16.78 -0.14 13.81
N LYS A 161 -17.73 -0.70 14.56
CA LYS A 161 -18.43 0.01 15.64
C LYS A 161 -17.62 0.13 16.94
N GLN A 162 -16.69 -0.79 17.16
CA GLN A 162 -15.80 -0.81 18.32
C GLN A 162 -14.36 -0.65 17.83
N THR A 163 -13.51 -1.64 18.01
CA THR A 163 -12.07 -1.53 17.78
C THR A 163 -11.65 -2.13 16.45
N LEU A 164 -10.73 -1.43 15.77
CA LEU A 164 -9.93 -1.96 14.67
C LEU A 164 -8.52 -2.27 15.18
N ASN A 165 -8.24 -3.54 15.43
CA ASN A 165 -6.91 -4.05 15.79
C ASN A 165 -6.15 -4.46 14.53
N TRP A 166 -5.58 -3.48 13.83
CA TRP A 166 -4.92 -3.65 12.53
C TRP A 166 -3.41 -3.80 12.67
N PHE A 167 -3.00 -4.89 13.33
CA PHE A 167 -1.60 -5.19 13.63
C PHE A 167 -0.87 -5.74 12.40
N VAL A 168 -0.46 -4.87 11.49
CA VAL A 168 0.08 -5.26 10.17
C VAL A 168 1.44 -4.65 9.86
N SER A 169 2.08 -5.22 8.83
CA SER A 169 3.22 -4.60 8.13
C SER A 169 2.86 -4.24 6.69
N GLN A 170 3.75 -4.40 5.71
CA GLN A 170 3.55 -4.00 4.31
C GLN A 170 2.42 -4.79 3.62
N ALA A 171 1.91 -4.27 2.49
CA ALA A 171 0.84 -4.88 1.68
C ALA A 171 -0.45 -5.25 2.46
N ALA A 172 -0.80 -4.41 3.42
CA ALA A 172 -1.97 -4.61 4.28
C ALA A 172 -2.85 -3.35 4.42
N PRO A 173 -3.37 -2.78 3.32
CA PRO A 173 -4.13 -1.54 3.39
C PRO A 173 -5.49 -1.69 4.07
N PHE A 174 -5.93 -0.62 4.72
CA PHE A 174 -7.36 -0.37 4.94
C PHE A 174 -7.82 0.85 4.13
N ARG A 175 -9.02 0.77 3.52
CA ARG A 175 -9.56 1.86 2.69
C ARG A 175 -11.05 2.07 2.89
N GLN A 176 -11.55 3.31 2.79
CA GLN A 176 -12.99 3.60 2.89
C GLN A 176 -13.63 3.03 4.18
N MET A 177 -12.92 3.16 5.29
CA MET A 177 -13.37 2.65 6.59
C MET A 177 -14.04 3.76 7.41
N ILE A 178 -15.05 3.39 8.19
CA ILE A 178 -15.50 4.19 9.33
C ILE A 178 -15.18 3.39 10.59
N VAL A 179 -14.38 3.92 11.50
CA VAL A 179 -14.07 3.26 12.77
C VAL A 179 -14.53 4.16 13.91
N ASP A 180 -15.57 3.71 14.62
CA ASP A 180 -16.20 4.47 15.71
C ASP A 180 -15.44 4.35 17.03
N GLY A 181 -14.54 3.37 17.17
CA GLY A 181 -13.63 3.23 18.30
C GLY A 181 -12.16 3.36 17.90
N ASP A 182 -11.28 2.73 18.70
CA ASP A 182 -9.84 2.86 18.51
C ASP A 182 -9.32 2.04 17.33
N THR A 183 -8.38 2.62 16.60
CA THR A 183 -7.57 1.96 15.58
C THR A 183 -6.17 1.72 16.14
N ASN A 184 -5.85 0.47 16.47
CA ASN A 184 -4.56 0.08 17.03
C ASN A 184 -3.68 -0.54 15.94
N LEU A 185 -2.52 0.06 15.69
CA LEU A 185 -1.61 -0.37 14.61
C LEU A 185 -0.54 -1.36 15.10
N THR A 186 -0.44 -1.56 16.41
CA THR A 186 0.30 -2.67 17.06
C THR A 186 -0.30 -2.99 18.42
N ARG A 187 0.03 -4.17 18.95
CA ARG A 187 -0.34 -4.61 20.30
C ARG A 187 0.38 -3.86 21.44
N GLY A 188 1.36 -3.02 21.14
CA GLY A 188 2.08 -2.18 22.10
C GLY A 188 3.49 -2.66 22.46
N LEU A 189 4.31 -1.72 22.97
CA LEU A 189 5.69 -1.96 23.44
C LEU A 189 5.75 -2.70 24.79
N ASP A 190 4.68 -2.63 25.60
CA ASP A 190 4.58 -3.30 26.91
C ASP A 190 4.59 -4.85 26.81
N GLY A 191 4.63 -5.40 25.58
CA GLY A 191 4.84 -6.81 25.29
C GLY A 191 6.03 -7.12 24.34
N GLY A 192 6.90 -6.14 24.03
CA GLY A 192 8.04 -6.33 23.12
C GLY A 192 7.66 -6.57 21.65
N CYS A 193 6.49 -6.11 21.21
CA CYS A 193 5.97 -6.33 19.86
C CYS A 193 6.32 -5.17 18.91
N TYR A 194 6.67 -5.50 17.65
CA TYR A 194 6.96 -4.54 16.59
C TYR A 194 6.00 -4.73 15.39
N ALA A 195 5.85 -3.68 14.60
CA ALA A 195 5.11 -3.67 13.34
C ALA A 195 5.80 -2.69 12.36
N SER A 196 5.75 -2.98 11.06
CA SER A 196 6.41 -2.22 9.99
C SER A 196 5.39 -1.79 8.91
N GLY A 197 4.18 -1.45 9.34
CA GLY A 197 3.13 -0.96 8.46
C GLY A 197 3.42 0.47 8.04
N GLY A 198 2.56 1.15 7.30
CA GLY A 198 1.39 0.64 6.61
C GLY A 198 0.66 1.79 5.91
N TYR A 199 -0.48 1.48 5.31
CA TYR A 199 -1.24 2.43 4.52
C TYR A 199 -2.71 2.41 4.95
N GLY A 200 -3.27 3.60 5.15
CA GLY A 200 -4.71 3.79 5.31
C GLY A 200 -5.22 4.92 4.42
N GLY A 201 -6.33 4.71 3.73
CA GLY A 201 -6.85 5.68 2.76
C GLY A 201 -8.34 5.98 2.92
N ASN A 202 -8.74 7.21 2.62
CA ASN A 202 -10.12 7.60 2.38
C ASN A 202 -11.07 7.24 3.53
N SER A 203 -10.66 7.39 4.80
CA SER A 203 -11.34 6.81 5.97
C SER A 203 -11.68 7.84 7.07
N ILE A 204 -12.67 7.51 7.90
CA ILE A 204 -13.01 8.21 9.14
C ILE A 204 -12.60 7.34 10.33
N LEU A 205 -11.76 7.86 11.21
CA LEU A 205 -11.23 7.14 12.36
C LEU A 205 -11.48 7.96 13.62
N GLN A 206 -11.58 7.33 14.79
CA GLN A 206 -11.51 8.08 16.06
C GLN A 206 -10.06 8.25 16.49
N ASN A 207 -9.57 7.36 17.35
CA ASN A 207 -8.22 7.42 17.89
C ASN A 207 -7.34 6.43 17.14
N ILE A 208 -6.16 6.90 16.73
CA ILE A 208 -5.15 6.08 16.07
C ILE A 208 -3.99 5.90 17.03
N ASN A 209 -3.68 4.66 17.36
CA ASN A 209 -2.63 4.30 18.30
C ASN A 209 -1.47 3.64 17.55
N MET A 210 -0.38 4.39 17.37
CA MET A 210 0.81 3.90 16.67
C MET A 210 1.52 2.79 17.41
N ASN A 211 1.53 2.78 18.75
CA ASN A 211 1.95 1.65 19.60
C ASN A 211 3.28 0.96 19.23
N GLY A 212 4.23 1.67 18.62
CA GLY A 212 5.52 1.12 18.19
C GLY A 212 5.59 0.63 16.73
N ASN A 213 4.59 0.94 15.90
CA ASN A 213 4.65 0.75 14.46
C ASN A 213 5.71 1.71 13.90
N GLN A 214 6.63 1.20 13.08
CA GLN A 214 7.81 1.93 12.65
C GLN A 214 7.47 3.13 11.75
N GLN A 215 6.51 2.96 10.85
CA GLN A 215 6.03 3.99 9.94
C GLN A 215 4.52 3.87 9.70
N TRP A 216 3.91 4.89 9.11
CA TRP A 216 2.52 4.81 8.64
C TRP A 216 2.18 5.98 7.71
N LEU A 217 1.41 5.71 6.65
CA LEU A 217 0.79 6.72 5.79
C LEU A 217 -0.73 6.68 5.97
N LEU A 218 -1.34 7.82 6.30
CA LEU A 218 -2.75 8.07 6.04
C LEU A 218 -2.89 9.07 4.92
N ARG A 219 -3.85 8.81 4.03
CA ARG A 219 -4.22 9.72 2.95
C ARG A 219 -5.73 9.96 2.94
N ASN A 220 -6.17 11.21 2.76
CA ASN A 220 -7.59 11.56 2.64
C ASN A 220 -8.43 11.02 3.81
N CYS A 221 -7.93 11.24 5.03
CA CYS A 221 -8.55 10.68 6.24
C CYS A 221 -8.96 11.79 7.20
N ARG A 222 -10.01 11.52 7.97
CA ARG A 222 -10.31 12.27 9.19
C ARG A 222 -10.09 11.39 10.39
N PHE A 223 -9.43 11.93 11.39
CA PHE A 223 -9.28 11.29 12.70
C PHE A 223 -9.58 12.26 13.83
N SER A 224 -10.02 11.74 14.97
CA SER A 224 -10.14 12.55 16.20
C SER A 224 -8.75 12.80 16.78
N THR A 225 -7.98 11.74 17.04
CA THR A 225 -6.59 11.83 17.51
C THR A 225 -5.70 10.82 16.81
N TRP A 226 -4.45 11.21 16.55
CA TRP A 226 -3.37 10.28 16.20
C TRP A 226 -2.32 10.39 17.30
N MET A 227 -2.14 9.31 18.06
CA MET A 227 -1.23 9.23 19.19
C MET A 227 0.04 8.46 18.86
N GLY A 228 1.16 9.12 19.13
CA GLY A 228 2.49 8.53 19.01
C GLY A 228 3.01 8.49 17.57
N ASN A 229 4.32 8.30 17.46
CA ASN A 229 5.05 8.18 16.21
C ASN A 229 6.36 7.43 16.48
N MET A 230 6.88 6.74 15.45
CA MET A 230 8.24 6.19 15.45
C MET A 230 9.08 6.94 14.42
N TRP A 231 9.38 6.31 13.28
CA TRP A 231 10.43 6.77 12.38
C TRP A 231 9.91 7.62 11.24
N ASN A 232 8.93 7.14 10.46
CA ASN A 232 8.44 7.86 9.27
C ASN A 232 6.90 7.86 9.18
N ASN A 233 6.23 8.97 9.50
CA ASN A 233 4.77 9.03 9.54
C ASN A 233 4.25 10.16 8.67
N VAL A 234 3.19 9.90 7.91
CA VAL A 234 2.62 10.90 6.99
C VAL A 234 1.11 10.93 7.13
N ALA A 235 0.58 12.13 7.31
CA ALA A 235 -0.83 12.46 7.19
C ALA A 235 -1.00 13.36 5.95
N LEU A 236 -1.40 12.76 4.82
CA LEU A 236 -1.54 13.40 3.53
C LEU A 236 -3.01 13.76 3.26
N ASP A 237 -3.29 15.05 3.12
CA ASP A 237 -4.63 15.60 2.95
C ASP A 237 -5.60 15.08 4.03
N CYS A 238 -5.10 15.02 5.27
CA CYS A 238 -5.82 14.54 6.44
C CYS A 238 -6.21 15.67 7.40
N THR A 239 -7.30 15.47 8.14
CA THR A 239 -7.74 16.38 9.21
C THR A 239 -7.86 15.65 10.54
N GLY A 240 -7.28 16.18 11.61
CA GLY A 240 -7.39 15.62 12.96
C GLY A 240 -6.34 16.18 13.92
N ASP A 241 -6.43 15.80 15.20
CA ASP A 241 -5.43 16.20 16.21
C ASP A 241 -4.24 15.23 16.21
N LEU A 242 -3.07 15.72 15.81
CA LEU A 242 -1.84 14.94 15.72
C LEU A 242 -1.03 15.11 17.00
N GLN A 243 -1.11 14.13 17.90
CA GLN A 243 -0.42 14.10 19.19
C GLN A 243 0.89 13.31 19.08
N VAL A 244 1.80 13.84 18.27
CA VAL A 244 3.14 13.28 18.03
C VAL A 244 4.21 14.15 18.68
N GLY A 245 5.35 13.55 19.04
CA GLY A 245 6.46 14.28 19.65
C GLY A 245 7.03 15.36 18.73
N SER A 246 7.73 16.36 19.29
CA SER A 246 8.24 17.54 18.57
C SER A 246 9.42 17.27 17.62
N SER A 247 9.63 16.04 17.15
CA SER A 247 10.72 15.71 16.22
C SER A 247 10.28 15.99 14.78
N PRO A 248 10.76 17.08 14.14
CA PRO A 248 10.24 17.55 12.85
C PRO A 248 10.49 16.57 11.70
N CYS A 249 11.44 15.66 11.85
CA CYS A 249 11.83 14.71 10.81
C CYS A 249 10.95 13.46 10.71
N LEU A 250 10.19 13.12 11.77
CA LEU A 250 9.60 11.79 11.92
C LEU A 250 8.13 11.72 11.51
N THR A 251 7.50 12.88 11.40
CA THR A 251 6.10 12.99 11.00
C THR A 251 5.91 14.19 10.08
N ALA A 252 5.13 14.05 9.02
CA ALA A 252 4.67 15.16 8.21
C ALA A 252 3.16 15.20 8.09
N THR A 253 2.62 16.41 8.14
CA THR A 253 1.28 16.73 7.68
C THR A 253 1.42 17.48 6.37
N ILE A 254 0.84 16.94 5.30
CA ILE A 254 0.93 17.49 3.96
C ILE A 254 -0.49 17.82 3.52
N ASN A 255 -0.80 19.09 3.30
CA ASN A 255 -2.11 19.52 2.81
C ASN A 255 -1.88 20.29 1.51
N THR A 256 -2.02 19.59 0.40
CA THR A 256 -1.66 20.14 -0.92
C THR A 256 -2.87 20.21 -1.83
N SER A 257 -3.81 19.26 -1.74
CA SER A 257 -4.82 18.98 -2.77
C SER A 257 -4.28 18.83 -4.20
N ALA A 258 -3.05 19.25 -4.52
CA ALA A 258 -2.59 19.41 -5.89
C ALA A 258 -2.06 18.11 -6.50
N LEU A 259 -1.81 17.09 -5.67
CA LEU A 259 -1.39 15.78 -6.13
C LEU A 259 -2.53 15.06 -6.87
N PRO A 260 -2.19 14.19 -7.84
CA PRO A 260 -3.16 13.29 -8.43
C PRO A 260 -3.72 12.26 -7.42
N GLY A 261 -4.86 11.66 -7.78
CA GLY A 261 -5.40 10.46 -7.15
C GLY A 261 -6.92 10.37 -7.16
N GLY A 262 -7.46 9.60 -6.22
CA GLY A 262 -8.89 9.32 -6.11
C GLY A 262 -9.13 8.07 -5.25
N VAL A 263 -10.37 7.60 -5.21
CA VAL A 263 -10.71 6.30 -4.62
C VAL A 263 -10.34 5.19 -5.63
N PRO A 264 -9.71 4.07 -5.22
CA PRO A 264 -9.47 2.94 -6.14
C PRO A 264 -10.77 2.31 -6.64
N PRO A 265 -10.73 1.56 -7.75
CA PRO A 265 -11.82 0.67 -8.11
C PRO A 265 -12.14 -0.32 -6.98
N PHE A 266 -13.44 -0.59 -6.75
CA PHE A 266 -13.88 -1.55 -5.74
C PHE A 266 -15.09 -2.34 -6.22
N LEU A 267 -15.25 -3.55 -5.67
CA LEU A 267 -16.39 -4.41 -5.95
C LEU A 267 -17.61 -3.92 -5.16
N ALA A 268 -18.76 -3.87 -5.82
CA ALA A 268 -20.03 -3.47 -5.21
C ALA A 268 -21.20 -4.32 -5.69
N TYR A 269 -22.32 -4.20 -4.99
CA TYR A 269 -23.62 -4.73 -5.39
C TYR A 269 -24.59 -3.58 -5.64
N LYS A 270 -25.11 -3.49 -6.87
CA LYS A 270 -26.01 -2.42 -7.31
C LYS A 270 -27.02 -2.97 -8.29
N ASN A 271 -28.30 -2.60 -8.14
CA ASN A 271 -29.38 -3.01 -9.04
C ASN A 271 -29.43 -4.54 -9.27
N ASP A 272 -29.30 -5.30 -8.19
CA ASP A 272 -29.27 -6.77 -8.19
C ASP A 272 -28.15 -7.43 -9.02
N ALA A 273 -27.06 -6.69 -9.25
CA ALA A 273 -25.87 -7.21 -9.93
C ALA A 273 -24.60 -6.87 -9.12
N TYR A 274 -23.64 -7.78 -9.16
CA TYR A 274 -22.27 -7.46 -8.79
C TYR A 274 -21.60 -6.67 -9.92
N GLY A 275 -20.73 -5.74 -9.54
CA GLY A 275 -19.98 -4.93 -10.49
C GLY A 275 -18.77 -4.26 -9.88
N ILE A 276 -17.89 -3.74 -10.73
CA ILE A 276 -16.79 -2.88 -10.31
C ILE A 276 -17.26 -1.44 -10.39
N VAL A 277 -17.23 -0.72 -9.27
CA VAL A 277 -17.32 0.75 -9.30
C VAL A 277 -15.94 1.27 -9.66
N VAL A 278 -15.87 2.15 -10.66
CA VAL A 278 -14.63 2.80 -11.10
C VAL A 278 -14.76 4.29 -10.78
N PRO A 279 -14.18 4.75 -9.65
CA PRO A 279 -14.28 6.14 -9.26
C PRO A 279 -13.51 7.07 -10.19
N LYS A 280 -13.92 8.33 -10.23
CA LYS A 280 -13.23 9.39 -10.94
C LYS A 280 -11.80 9.55 -10.43
N PHE A 281 -10.87 9.68 -11.37
CA PHE A 281 -9.50 10.09 -11.11
C PHE A 281 -9.37 11.61 -11.24
N TYR A 282 -8.57 12.19 -10.35
CA TYR A 282 -8.22 13.60 -10.36
C TYR A 282 -6.73 13.72 -10.71
N ALA A 283 -6.42 14.36 -11.84
CA ALA A 283 -5.04 14.62 -12.27
C ALA A 283 -4.31 15.61 -11.34
N SER A 284 -5.07 16.45 -10.66
CA SER A 284 -4.68 17.39 -9.62
C SER A 284 -5.93 17.83 -8.88
N ASN A 285 -5.78 18.59 -7.79
CA ASN A 285 -6.91 19.09 -6.99
C ASN A 285 -7.79 17.96 -6.46
N VAL A 286 -7.15 16.90 -5.94
CA VAL A 286 -7.82 15.87 -5.17
C VAL A 286 -8.61 16.53 -4.04
N PRO A 287 -9.91 16.23 -3.93
CA PRO A 287 -10.74 16.77 -2.86
C PRO A 287 -10.11 16.48 -1.49
N GLN A 288 -9.91 17.54 -0.71
CA GLN A 288 -9.49 17.38 0.68
C GLN A 288 -10.66 16.81 1.48
N GLY A 289 -10.47 15.66 2.12
CA GLY A 289 -11.51 15.06 2.92
C GLY A 289 -11.45 13.54 2.99
N TYR A 290 -12.52 12.96 3.51
CA TYR A 290 -12.71 11.54 3.80
C TYR A 290 -14.05 11.11 3.19
N ILE A 291 -14.19 9.82 2.83
CA ILE A 291 -15.43 9.19 2.34
C ILE A 291 -16.30 10.14 1.50
N GLU A 292 -15.96 10.29 0.24
CA GLU A 292 -16.87 10.91 -0.72
C GLU A 292 -18.02 9.93 -1.00
N ILE A 293 -19.27 10.37 -0.88
CA ILE A 293 -20.38 9.56 -1.37
C ILE A 293 -20.26 9.57 -2.89
N LEU A 294 -19.93 8.41 -3.47
CA LEU A 294 -19.61 8.24 -4.87
C LEU A 294 -20.87 8.11 -5.73
N GLU A 295 -21.72 9.13 -5.67
CA GLU A 295 -22.93 9.22 -6.48
C GLU A 295 -22.54 9.53 -7.93
N ASN A 296 -22.91 8.65 -8.86
CA ASN A 296 -22.67 8.74 -10.31
C ASN A 296 -21.32 8.22 -10.84
N GLU A 297 -20.64 7.35 -10.09
CA GLU A 297 -19.48 6.65 -10.63
C GLU A 297 -19.85 5.56 -11.65
N THR A 298 -18.89 5.23 -12.51
CA THR A 298 -19.04 4.16 -13.51
C THR A 298 -19.18 2.82 -12.80
N PHE A 299 -20.17 2.03 -13.19
CA PHE A 299 -20.42 0.69 -12.66
C PHE A 299 -20.32 -0.33 -13.80
N LEU A 300 -19.27 -1.16 -13.77
CA LEU A 300 -19.02 -2.23 -14.73
C LEU A 300 -19.67 -3.51 -14.21
N SER A 301 -20.82 -3.88 -14.78
CA SER A 301 -21.60 -5.03 -14.34
C SER A 301 -20.99 -6.35 -14.80
N LEU A 302 -20.87 -7.30 -13.86
CA LEU A 302 -20.44 -8.67 -14.16
C LEU A 302 -21.47 -9.39 -15.05
N SER A 303 -22.76 -9.22 -14.77
CA SER A 303 -23.84 -9.91 -15.50
C SER A 303 -24.11 -9.33 -16.89
N ALA A 304 -23.65 -8.09 -17.15
CA ALA A 304 -23.74 -7.48 -18.47
C ALA A 304 -22.57 -7.87 -19.40
N GLY A 305 -21.59 -8.64 -18.91
CA GLY A 305 -20.42 -9.06 -19.69
C GLY A 305 -19.40 -7.94 -19.93
N GLU A 306 -19.38 -6.89 -19.09
CA GLU A 306 -18.40 -5.80 -19.15
C GLU A 306 -17.06 -6.17 -18.46
N VAL A 307 -17.10 -7.23 -17.65
CA VAL A 307 -15.98 -7.72 -16.84
C VAL A 307 -15.82 -9.23 -17.07
N PHE A 308 -14.63 -9.66 -17.45
CA PHE A 308 -14.22 -11.05 -17.41
C PHE A 308 -13.77 -11.40 -16.00
N VAL A 309 -14.45 -12.34 -15.35
CA VAL A 309 -14.13 -12.79 -14.00
C VAL A 309 -13.26 -14.04 -14.10
N ALA A 310 -11.97 -13.88 -13.80
CA ALA A 310 -10.98 -14.94 -13.80
C ALA A 310 -11.01 -15.70 -12.47
N SER A 311 -11.13 -17.01 -12.54
CA SER A 311 -11.00 -17.98 -11.45
C SER A 311 -10.06 -19.11 -11.86
N GLU A 312 -9.54 -19.85 -10.88
CA GLU A 312 -8.67 -21.01 -11.16
C GLU A 312 -9.34 -22.07 -12.05
N ASP A 313 -10.69 -22.10 -12.08
CA ASP A 313 -11.48 -23.06 -12.87
C ASP A 313 -11.76 -22.62 -14.32
N ASN A 314 -11.58 -21.34 -14.67
CA ASN A 314 -11.97 -20.79 -15.97
C ASN A 314 -10.88 -19.95 -16.65
N PHE A 315 -9.62 -20.13 -16.23
CA PHE A 315 -8.50 -19.30 -16.63
C PHE A 315 -7.58 -19.95 -17.67
N ASP A 316 -7.31 -19.23 -18.75
CA ASP A 316 -6.13 -19.41 -19.59
C ASP A 316 -5.66 -18.05 -20.16
N ASN A 317 -4.38 -17.98 -20.55
CA ASN A 317 -3.78 -16.72 -21.00
C ASN A 317 -4.37 -16.18 -22.32
N ALA A 318 -4.78 -17.07 -23.24
CA ALA A 318 -5.34 -16.63 -24.51
C ALA A 318 -6.71 -15.99 -24.29
N ALA A 319 -7.58 -16.64 -23.51
CA ALA A 319 -8.90 -16.12 -23.16
C ALA A 319 -8.83 -14.77 -22.43
N LEU A 320 -7.84 -14.60 -21.55
CA LEU A 320 -7.65 -13.35 -20.82
C LEU A 320 -7.24 -12.19 -21.74
N ASN A 321 -6.25 -12.42 -22.61
CA ASN A 321 -5.81 -11.44 -23.59
C ASN A 321 -6.94 -11.14 -24.60
N ASP A 322 -7.69 -12.15 -25.04
CA ASP A 322 -8.85 -11.99 -25.93
C ASP A 322 -9.96 -11.17 -25.29
N ALA A 323 -10.25 -11.37 -23.99
CA ALA A 323 -11.22 -10.56 -23.25
C ALA A 323 -10.80 -9.08 -23.22
N VAL A 324 -9.53 -8.79 -22.94
CA VAL A 324 -8.99 -7.42 -23.01
C VAL A 324 -9.03 -6.88 -24.44
N ASN A 325 -8.76 -7.67 -25.47
CA ASN A 325 -8.88 -7.20 -26.85
C ASN A 325 -10.34 -6.94 -27.27
N ALA A 326 -11.29 -7.68 -26.68
CA ALA A 326 -12.71 -7.58 -26.95
C ALA A 326 -13.42 -6.43 -26.21
N GLY A 327 -12.72 -5.63 -25.39
CA GLY A 327 -13.31 -4.48 -24.70
C GLY A 327 -13.67 -4.74 -23.22
N LEU A 328 -13.41 -5.93 -22.68
CA LEU A 328 -13.75 -6.27 -21.30
C LEU A 328 -12.68 -5.76 -20.32
N ASN A 329 -13.10 -5.56 -19.07
CA ASN A 329 -12.24 -5.35 -17.91
C ASN A 329 -12.03 -6.70 -17.20
N ILE A 330 -11.09 -6.78 -16.25
CA ILE A 330 -10.76 -8.04 -15.59
C ILE A 330 -10.98 -7.94 -14.08
N LEU A 331 -11.62 -8.96 -13.51
CA LEU A 331 -11.66 -9.21 -12.07
C LEU A 331 -11.02 -10.56 -11.77
N PHE A 332 -9.94 -10.56 -11.00
CA PHE A 332 -9.33 -11.79 -10.48
C PHE A 332 -9.95 -12.16 -9.14
N THR A 333 -10.53 -13.36 -9.07
CA THR A 333 -10.98 -13.97 -7.81
C THR A 333 -9.78 -14.53 -7.01
N PRO A 334 -9.94 -14.87 -5.72
CA PRO A 334 -8.80 -15.30 -4.90
C PRO A 334 -8.17 -16.59 -5.43
N GLY A 335 -6.85 -16.57 -5.67
CA GLY A 335 -6.11 -17.73 -6.14
C GLY A 335 -4.76 -17.39 -6.76
N THR A 336 -4.09 -18.39 -7.34
CA THR A 336 -2.79 -18.23 -7.98
C THR A 336 -2.89 -18.54 -9.47
N TYR A 337 -2.43 -17.61 -10.31
CA TYR A 337 -2.63 -17.62 -11.76
C TYR A 337 -1.29 -17.50 -12.48
N ARG A 338 -0.96 -18.45 -13.36
CA ARG A 338 0.21 -18.33 -14.25
C ARG A 338 -0.14 -17.51 -15.48
N ILE A 339 0.37 -16.29 -15.54
CA ILE A 339 -0.14 -15.23 -16.42
C ILE A 339 0.98 -14.58 -17.24
N ASN A 340 0.63 -14.24 -18.48
CA ASN A 340 1.37 -13.35 -19.36
C ASN A 340 0.35 -12.42 -20.04
N LEU A 341 -0.05 -11.36 -19.32
CA LEU A 341 -1.10 -10.46 -19.77
C LEU A 341 -0.51 -9.24 -20.48
N GLN A 342 -0.94 -9.06 -21.72
CA GLN A 342 -0.51 -8.00 -22.61
C GLN A 342 -1.66 -7.00 -22.79
N ILE A 343 -1.47 -5.78 -22.30
CA ILE A 343 -2.53 -4.76 -22.27
C ILE A 343 -2.18 -3.69 -23.30
N THR A 344 -2.80 -3.78 -24.47
CA THR A 344 -2.60 -2.82 -25.58
C THR A 344 -3.78 -1.88 -25.77
N ARG A 345 -4.84 -2.04 -24.96
CA ARG A 345 -6.04 -1.20 -24.98
C ARG A 345 -5.98 -0.16 -23.87
N ALA A 346 -6.32 1.09 -24.18
CA ALA A 346 -6.42 2.14 -23.19
C ALA A 346 -7.58 1.92 -22.20
N ASN A 347 -7.47 2.51 -21.01
CA ASN A 347 -8.55 2.58 -20.00
C ASN A 347 -9.09 1.21 -19.54
N VAL A 348 -8.26 0.16 -19.57
CA VAL A 348 -8.60 -1.15 -19.01
C VAL A 348 -8.52 -1.09 -17.49
N VAL A 349 -9.53 -1.61 -16.80
CA VAL A 349 -9.51 -1.83 -15.35
C VAL A 349 -9.23 -3.30 -15.07
N ILE A 350 -8.24 -3.57 -14.22
CA ILE A 350 -7.89 -4.89 -13.73
C ILE A 350 -7.84 -4.82 -12.21
N MET A 351 -8.69 -5.60 -11.56
CA MET A 351 -8.82 -5.60 -10.10
C MET A 351 -8.71 -7.02 -9.55
N GLY A 352 -8.11 -7.18 -8.38
CA GLY A 352 -8.13 -8.42 -7.60
C GLY A 352 -9.00 -8.35 -6.35
N ILE A 353 -9.51 -9.50 -5.91
CA ILE A 353 -10.12 -9.68 -4.58
C ILE A 353 -9.50 -10.88 -3.88
N GLY A 354 -9.28 -10.79 -2.57
CA GLY A 354 -8.63 -11.86 -1.78
C GLY A 354 -7.16 -12.08 -2.15
N GLN A 355 -6.47 -10.99 -2.49
CA GLN A 355 -5.03 -10.95 -2.75
C GLN A 355 -4.57 -11.97 -3.81
N PRO A 356 -5.13 -11.98 -5.04
CA PRO A 356 -4.75 -12.96 -6.06
C PRO A 356 -3.28 -12.80 -6.44
N ILE A 357 -2.61 -13.94 -6.64
CA ILE A 357 -1.20 -14.00 -7.03
C ILE A 357 -1.10 -14.25 -8.53
N LEU A 358 -0.48 -13.32 -9.24
CA LEU A 358 -0.27 -13.32 -10.67
C LEU A 358 1.20 -13.63 -10.98
N GLN A 359 1.43 -14.86 -11.39
CA GLN A 359 2.73 -15.47 -11.60
C GLN A 359 3.19 -15.34 -13.06
N GLY A 360 4.24 -14.55 -13.33
CA GLY A 360 4.80 -14.37 -14.67
C GLY A 360 6.06 -13.48 -14.70
N ALA A 361 6.75 -13.45 -15.83
CA ALA A 361 7.89 -12.55 -16.08
C ALA A 361 7.86 -12.08 -17.56
N PRO A 362 7.24 -10.93 -17.90
CA PRO A 362 6.40 -10.15 -17.01
C PRO A 362 5.09 -10.89 -16.73
N ALA A 363 4.52 -10.71 -15.54
CA ALA A 363 3.15 -11.13 -15.28
C ALA A 363 2.18 -10.23 -16.04
N ILE A 364 2.45 -8.92 -16.04
CA ILE A 364 1.66 -7.90 -16.73
C ILE A 364 2.60 -6.96 -17.48
N ARG A 365 2.31 -6.77 -18.77
CA ARG A 365 2.90 -5.71 -19.60
C ARG A 365 1.81 -4.75 -20.07
N ILE A 366 1.97 -3.47 -19.76
CA ILE A 366 1.06 -2.40 -20.18
C ILE A 366 1.73 -1.61 -21.30
N SER A 367 1.10 -1.61 -22.48
CA SER A 367 1.51 -0.85 -23.66
C SER A 367 0.39 0.10 -24.11
N ALA A 368 -0.31 0.71 -23.16
CA ALA A 368 -1.44 1.63 -23.39
C ALA A 368 -1.60 2.63 -22.21
N PRO A 369 -2.25 3.78 -22.43
CA PRO A 369 -2.50 4.78 -21.39
C PRO A 369 -3.80 4.52 -20.61
N GLY A 370 -3.96 5.18 -19.46
CA GLY A 370 -5.19 5.11 -18.65
C GLY A 370 -5.49 3.76 -17.99
N VAL A 371 -4.61 2.76 -18.14
CA VAL A 371 -4.79 1.43 -17.55
C VAL A 371 -4.74 1.52 -16.03
N THR A 372 -5.62 0.79 -15.35
CA THR A 372 -5.73 0.78 -13.88
C THR A 372 -5.55 -0.63 -13.36
N LEU A 373 -4.51 -0.85 -12.57
CA LEU A 373 -4.30 -2.06 -11.79
C LEU A 373 -4.66 -1.78 -10.33
N SER A 374 -5.43 -2.67 -9.70
CA SER A 374 -5.82 -2.53 -8.30
C SER A 374 -5.77 -3.86 -7.54
N SER A 375 -5.13 -3.88 -6.37
CA SER A 375 -5.20 -4.99 -5.40
C SER A 375 -4.70 -6.33 -5.96
N LEU A 376 -3.48 -6.33 -6.50
CA LEU A 376 -2.84 -7.51 -7.13
C LEU A 376 -1.48 -7.79 -6.48
N LEU A 377 -1.18 -9.08 -6.25
CA LEU A 377 0.16 -9.54 -5.95
C LEU A 377 0.77 -10.13 -7.22
N LEU A 378 1.89 -9.59 -7.68
CA LEU A 378 2.63 -10.06 -8.85
C LEU A 378 3.86 -10.83 -8.38
N GLU A 379 4.09 -12.00 -8.94
CA GLU A 379 5.22 -12.86 -8.57
C GLU A 379 5.96 -13.34 -9.82
N SER A 380 7.30 -13.35 -9.76
CA SER A 380 8.11 -13.93 -10.83
C SER A 380 7.94 -15.45 -10.91
N THR A 381 7.92 -16.01 -12.12
CA THR A 381 8.04 -17.47 -12.32
C THR A 381 9.38 -17.85 -12.93
N THR A 382 9.72 -19.13 -12.83
CA THR A 382 10.86 -19.70 -13.56
C THR A 382 10.42 -19.97 -15.00
N THR A 383 11.03 -19.30 -15.99
CA THR A 383 11.38 -19.83 -17.35
C THR A 383 11.48 -18.79 -18.47
N GLU A 384 11.11 -17.53 -18.31
CA GLU A 384 11.20 -16.53 -19.41
C GLU A 384 12.18 -15.38 -19.12
N THR A 385 12.78 -14.84 -20.19
CA THR A 385 13.68 -13.68 -20.15
C THR A 385 12.96 -12.44 -20.66
N PRO A 386 12.37 -11.71 -19.72
CA PRO A 386 12.44 -10.27 -19.74
C PRO A 386 12.74 -9.70 -18.35
N ASN A 387 13.23 -8.47 -18.36
CA ASN A 387 13.95 -7.83 -17.27
C ASN A 387 13.06 -7.28 -16.14
N ALA A 388 11.76 -7.60 -16.07
CA ALA A 388 10.85 -7.17 -15.00
C ALA A 388 9.62 -8.08 -14.76
N ILE A 389 9.00 -7.99 -13.58
CA ILE A 389 7.72 -8.66 -13.24
C ILE A 389 6.53 -7.83 -13.71
N LEU A 390 6.56 -6.51 -13.44
CA LEU A 390 5.60 -5.54 -13.94
C LEU A 390 6.30 -4.56 -14.88
N LEU A 391 5.83 -4.46 -16.11
CA LEU A 391 6.37 -3.56 -17.12
C LEU A 391 5.29 -2.60 -17.61
N VAL A 392 5.52 -1.30 -17.43
CA VAL A 392 4.67 -0.22 -17.96
C VAL A 392 5.45 0.49 -19.06
N ASP A 393 5.21 0.13 -20.32
CA ASP A 393 5.90 0.68 -21.48
C ASP A 393 5.55 2.16 -21.70
N ALA A 394 6.50 2.89 -22.29
CA ALA A 394 6.27 4.24 -22.78
C ALA A 394 5.14 4.27 -23.81
N HIS A 395 4.34 5.34 -23.78
CA HIS A 395 3.23 5.51 -24.70
C HIS A 395 2.89 7.00 -24.88
N ASP A 396 2.79 7.46 -26.13
CA ASP A 396 2.57 8.88 -26.48
C ASP A 396 1.24 9.45 -25.98
N GLY A 397 0.25 8.58 -25.79
CA GLY A 397 -1.07 8.93 -25.24
C GLY A 397 -1.13 9.11 -23.73
N ALA A 398 -0.03 8.94 -23.00
CA ALA A 398 0.00 9.14 -21.55
C ALA A 398 -0.06 10.63 -21.20
N SER A 399 -0.94 11.00 -20.29
CA SER A 399 -1.08 12.38 -19.79
C SER A 399 -1.45 12.40 -18.30
N PRO A 400 -1.35 13.55 -17.61
CA PRO A 400 -1.84 13.69 -16.23
C PRO A 400 -3.31 13.28 -16.05
N GLU A 401 -4.15 13.45 -17.08
CA GLU A 401 -5.57 13.11 -17.07
C GLU A 401 -5.86 11.65 -17.44
N SER A 402 -4.91 10.95 -18.08
CA SER A 402 -5.02 9.54 -18.44
C SER A 402 -3.74 8.76 -18.10
N PRO A 403 -3.28 8.79 -16.85
CA PRO A 403 -2.07 8.06 -16.48
C PRO A 403 -2.37 6.57 -16.32
N CYS A 404 -1.34 5.74 -16.45
CA CYS A 404 -1.40 4.42 -15.83
C CYS A 404 -1.51 4.57 -14.31
N ARG A 405 -2.41 3.81 -13.68
CA ARG A 405 -2.69 3.85 -12.24
C ARG A 405 -2.38 2.49 -11.63
N LEU A 406 -1.44 2.46 -10.69
CA LEU A 406 -1.04 1.28 -9.94
C LEU A 406 -1.43 1.50 -8.48
N ILE A 407 -2.50 0.82 -8.02
CA ILE A 407 -3.05 1.04 -6.67
C ILE A 407 -3.05 -0.26 -5.89
N ASP A 408 -2.52 -0.27 -4.68
CA ASP A 408 -2.40 -1.49 -3.86
C ASP A 408 -1.75 -2.65 -4.65
N ILE A 409 -0.57 -2.40 -5.20
CA ILE A 409 0.19 -3.38 -6.01
C ILE A 409 1.34 -3.93 -5.19
N TRP A 410 1.43 -5.25 -5.10
CA TRP A 410 2.52 -5.94 -4.41
C TRP A 410 3.32 -6.72 -5.42
N VAL A 411 4.63 -6.67 -5.36
CA VAL A 411 5.51 -7.38 -6.28
C VAL A 411 6.53 -8.16 -5.46
N ARG A 412 6.49 -9.49 -5.60
CA ARG A 412 7.38 -10.41 -4.89
C ARG A 412 8.30 -11.10 -5.90
N HIS A 413 9.60 -10.92 -5.71
CA HIS A 413 10.60 -11.78 -6.37
C HIS A 413 11.14 -12.77 -5.36
N GLY A 414 10.71 -14.02 -5.54
CA GLY A 414 10.72 -15.02 -4.48
C GLY A 414 9.57 -16.00 -4.68
N SER A 415 9.36 -16.90 -3.72
CA SER A 415 8.20 -17.78 -3.64
C SER A 415 8.04 -18.29 -2.20
N GLU A 416 6.83 -18.64 -1.80
CA GLU A 416 6.58 -19.28 -0.50
C GLU A 416 7.29 -20.62 -0.33
N THR A 417 7.51 -21.34 -1.43
CA THR A 417 8.21 -22.62 -1.43
C THR A 417 9.66 -22.48 -1.88
N ILE A 418 10.22 -21.26 -1.91
CA ILE A 418 11.62 -21.09 -2.27
C ILE A 418 12.50 -21.77 -1.22
N GLU A 419 13.32 -22.69 -1.68
CA GLU A 419 14.39 -23.31 -0.90
C GLU A 419 15.72 -22.72 -1.40
N GLU A 420 16.79 -22.73 -0.60
CA GLU A 420 18.10 -22.14 -0.99
C GLU A 420 18.67 -22.72 -2.31
N SER A 421 18.15 -23.85 -2.78
CA SER A 421 18.51 -24.49 -4.06
C SER A 421 17.68 -24.04 -5.28
N LEU A 422 16.59 -23.31 -5.09
CA LEU A 422 15.72 -22.86 -6.18
C LEU A 422 16.30 -21.58 -6.81
N LEU A 423 16.79 -21.70 -8.04
CA LEU A 423 17.25 -20.57 -8.84
C LEU A 423 16.05 -19.96 -9.59
N LEU A 424 15.64 -18.77 -9.17
CA LEU A 424 14.75 -17.90 -9.96
C LEU A 424 15.54 -17.18 -11.07
N PRO A 425 14.88 -16.70 -12.14
CA PRO A 425 15.55 -15.88 -13.14
C PRO A 425 16.10 -14.61 -12.49
N ALA A 426 17.29 -14.18 -12.93
CA ALA A 426 17.79 -12.86 -12.57
C ALA A 426 16.98 -11.79 -13.31
N LEU A 427 16.51 -10.81 -12.57
CA LEU A 427 15.77 -9.65 -13.06
C LEU A 427 16.62 -8.39 -12.98
N GLN A 428 16.37 -7.45 -13.88
CA GLN A 428 16.86 -6.09 -13.73
C GLN A 428 16.01 -5.40 -12.65
N ASP A 429 14.69 -5.35 -12.87
CA ASP A 429 13.74 -4.63 -12.05
C ASP A 429 12.63 -5.56 -11.56
N LEU A 430 11.97 -5.26 -10.44
CA LEU A 430 10.68 -5.89 -10.16
C LEU A 430 9.56 -5.12 -10.87
N VAL A 431 9.65 -3.80 -10.82
CA VAL A 431 8.74 -2.85 -11.47
C VAL A 431 9.53 -1.90 -12.35
N ALA A 432 9.26 -1.93 -13.65
CA ALA A 432 9.86 -1.04 -14.64
C ALA A 432 8.80 -0.07 -15.20
N ILE A 433 9.01 1.23 -14.98
CA ILE A 433 8.09 2.30 -15.41
C ILE A 433 8.78 3.16 -16.47
N HIS A 434 8.32 3.03 -17.71
CA HIS A 434 8.73 3.85 -18.85
C HIS A 434 7.67 4.91 -19.22
N GLN A 435 6.43 4.76 -18.76
CA GLN A 435 5.35 5.66 -19.10
C GLN A 435 5.32 6.91 -18.21
N SER A 436 5.36 8.09 -18.84
CA SER A 436 5.17 9.36 -18.17
C SER A 436 3.84 9.43 -17.43
N TYR A 437 3.79 10.24 -16.37
CA TYR A 437 2.62 10.50 -15.52
C TYR A 437 2.06 9.29 -14.76
N THR A 438 2.69 8.11 -14.86
CA THR A 438 2.27 6.93 -14.09
C THR A 438 2.05 7.30 -12.62
N TYR A 439 0.88 6.97 -12.12
CA TYR A 439 0.46 7.25 -10.76
C TYR A 439 0.48 5.96 -9.95
N ILE A 440 1.24 5.97 -8.85
CA ILE A 440 1.38 4.83 -7.95
C ILE A 440 0.85 5.25 -6.58
N ASP A 441 -0.15 4.54 -6.07
CA ASP A 441 -0.74 4.76 -4.74
C ASP A 441 -0.73 3.45 -3.96
N ASN A 442 0.21 3.34 -3.03
CA ASN A 442 0.50 2.14 -2.24
C ASN A 442 1.08 0.99 -3.07
N ILE A 443 2.41 0.86 -3.08
CA ILE A 443 3.13 -0.23 -3.74
C ILE A 443 4.17 -0.85 -2.81
N TRP A 444 4.26 -2.17 -2.78
CA TRP A 444 5.36 -2.87 -2.13
C TRP A 444 6.10 -3.75 -3.13
N ALA A 445 7.34 -3.41 -3.44
CA ALA A 445 8.23 -4.21 -4.28
C ALA A 445 9.32 -4.85 -3.42
N TRP A 446 9.22 -6.16 -3.25
CA TRP A 446 10.00 -6.94 -2.29
C TRP A 446 10.81 -8.03 -2.99
N ARG A 447 12.13 -7.86 -3.00
CA ARG A 447 13.02 -9.00 -3.18
C ARG A 447 13.03 -9.76 -1.86
N GLN A 448 12.55 -10.99 -1.89
CA GLN A 448 12.32 -11.78 -0.68
C GLN A 448 13.59 -11.91 0.18
N ASP A 449 13.55 -11.47 1.44
CA ASP A 449 14.64 -11.65 2.40
C ASP A 449 14.47 -12.89 3.28
N HIS A 450 13.24 -13.38 3.44
CA HIS A 450 12.93 -14.54 4.28
C HIS A 450 11.77 -15.37 3.74
N THR A 451 11.65 -16.61 4.24
CA THR A 451 10.52 -17.51 4.02
C THR A 451 10.06 -18.05 5.36
N ALA A 452 8.98 -18.84 5.40
CA ALA A 452 8.62 -19.57 6.61
C ALA A 452 9.74 -20.51 7.13
N LYS A 453 10.70 -20.90 6.26
CA LYS A 453 11.81 -21.81 6.60
C LYS A 453 13.18 -21.13 6.66
N ILE A 454 13.34 -19.99 6.02
CA ILE A 454 14.62 -19.28 5.87
C ILE A 454 14.50 -17.93 6.56
N SER A 455 15.30 -17.69 7.61
CA SER A 455 15.39 -16.40 8.29
C SER A 455 16.77 -15.76 8.12
N GLY A 456 16.81 -14.42 8.21
CA GLY A 456 18.06 -13.65 8.15
C GLY A 456 18.69 -13.55 6.77
N GLY A 457 17.91 -13.58 5.68
CA GLY A 457 18.37 -13.46 4.30
C GLY A 457 18.32 -14.77 3.52
N VAL A 458 17.73 -14.75 2.32
CA VAL A 458 17.73 -15.86 1.35
C VAL A 458 19.05 -16.01 0.60
N GLY A 459 19.94 -15.00 0.67
CA GLY A 459 21.23 -15.00 0.00
C GLY A 459 21.20 -14.33 -1.37
N ARG A 460 22.34 -13.73 -1.75
CA ARG A 460 22.46 -12.92 -2.98
C ARG A 460 22.22 -13.66 -4.29
N ASN A 461 22.40 -14.98 -4.29
CA ASN A 461 22.24 -15.81 -5.50
C ASN A 461 20.79 -16.31 -5.68
N VAL A 462 19.90 -15.94 -4.76
CA VAL A 462 18.48 -16.28 -4.79
C VAL A 462 17.69 -15.01 -5.08
N ALA A 463 16.67 -15.12 -5.93
CA ALA A 463 15.81 -14.02 -6.33
C ALA A 463 16.62 -12.77 -6.73
N ILE A 464 17.54 -12.91 -7.69
CA ILE A 464 18.43 -11.82 -8.11
C ILE A 464 17.58 -10.71 -8.76
N ALA A 465 17.57 -9.51 -8.17
CA ALA A 465 17.02 -8.30 -8.76
C ALA A 465 17.96 -7.12 -8.52
N GLN A 466 18.24 -6.31 -9.54
CA GLN A 466 19.08 -5.11 -9.37
C GLN A 466 18.29 -4.01 -8.65
N HIS A 467 17.07 -3.73 -9.09
CA HIS A 467 16.20 -2.70 -8.51
C HIS A 467 14.83 -3.27 -8.15
N ALA A 468 14.18 -2.70 -7.14
CA ALA A 468 12.79 -3.03 -6.83
C ALA A 468 11.87 -2.23 -7.76
N ILE A 469 12.10 -0.92 -7.83
CA ILE A 469 11.35 0.01 -8.68
C ILE A 469 12.34 0.87 -9.45
N HIS A 470 12.21 0.87 -10.78
CA HIS A 470 12.99 1.72 -11.68
C HIS A 470 12.06 2.62 -12.50
N ILE A 471 12.20 3.92 -12.30
CA ILE A 471 11.57 4.96 -13.12
C ILE A 471 12.56 5.38 -14.22
N TYR A 472 12.29 4.99 -15.46
CA TYR A 472 13.19 5.16 -16.59
C TYR A 472 13.26 6.63 -17.06
N PRO A 473 14.31 7.03 -17.80
CA PRO A 473 14.58 8.43 -18.15
C PRO A 473 13.43 9.13 -18.91
N GLU A 474 12.70 8.41 -19.74
CA GLU A 474 11.55 8.91 -20.51
C GLU A 474 10.26 9.06 -19.68
N ALA A 475 10.20 8.51 -18.46
CA ALA A 475 9.02 8.53 -17.60
C ALA A 475 8.96 9.81 -16.75
N SER A 476 8.63 10.94 -17.37
CA SER A 476 8.51 12.21 -16.66
C SER A 476 7.19 12.33 -15.89
N GLY A 477 7.18 13.08 -14.78
CA GLY A 477 5.96 13.41 -14.03
C GLY A 477 5.34 12.24 -13.27
N VAL A 478 6.07 11.14 -13.07
CA VAL A 478 5.63 10.01 -12.26
C VAL A 478 5.39 10.45 -10.82
N THR A 479 4.27 10.04 -10.24
CA THR A 479 3.92 10.33 -8.85
C THR A 479 3.73 9.04 -8.09
N CYS A 480 4.49 8.88 -7.01
CA CYS A 480 4.44 7.74 -6.10
C CYS A 480 4.03 8.21 -4.70
N VAL A 481 2.97 7.62 -4.16
CA VAL A 481 2.46 7.89 -2.81
C VAL A 481 2.39 6.56 -2.07
N GLY A 482 3.10 6.41 -0.95
CA GLY A 482 3.10 5.16 -0.19
C GLY A 482 3.95 4.07 -0.86
N THR A 483 5.25 4.30 -1.03
CA THR A 483 6.16 3.32 -1.66
C THR A 483 6.96 2.56 -0.62
N GLN A 484 6.97 1.23 -0.73
CA GLN A 484 7.87 0.33 -0.01
C GLN A 484 8.70 -0.46 -1.02
N ALA A 485 10.03 -0.44 -0.89
CA ALA A 485 10.94 -1.06 -1.86
C ALA A 485 12.15 -1.67 -1.15
N GLU A 486 12.31 -2.99 -1.21
CA GLU A 486 13.20 -3.67 -0.26
C GLU A 486 14.14 -4.69 -0.92
N HIS A 487 15.34 -4.76 -0.34
CA HIS A 487 16.37 -5.81 -0.48
C HIS A 487 16.91 -6.11 -1.86
N SER A 488 16.64 -5.27 -2.86
CA SER A 488 17.29 -5.39 -4.18
C SER A 488 18.81 -5.19 -4.08
N LEU A 489 19.56 -5.76 -5.02
CA LEU A 489 21.02 -5.86 -4.93
C LEU A 489 21.76 -4.58 -5.34
N GLN A 490 21.11 -3.70 -6.08
CA GLN A 490 21.47 -2.28 -6.28
C GLN A 490 20.44 -1.41 -5.54
N SER A 491 20.42 -0.11 -5.81
CA SER A 491 19.45 0.81 -5.20
C SER A 491 18.02 0.31 -5.38
N PRO A 492 17.29 -0.02 -4.29
CA PRO A 492 15.91 -0.50 -4.37
C PRO A 492 15.00 0.43 -5.17
N VAL A 493 15.21 1.75 -5.06
CA VAL A 493 14.57 2.73 -5.94
C VAL A 493 15.63 3.42 -6.80
N TYR A 494 15.49 3.31 -8.12
CA TYR A 494 16.27 4.07 -9.09
C TYR A 494 15.36 4.99 -9.90
N TRP A 495 15.65 6.29 -9.88
CA TRP A 495 14.78 7.32 -10.42
C TRP A 495 15.50 8.20 -11.45
N GLU A 496 15.27 7.93 -12.73
CA GLU A 496 15.85 8.69 -13.83
C GLU A 496 14.87 9.67 -14.47
N GLY A 497 13.56 9.43 -14.33
CA GLY A 497 12.50 10.29 -14.88
C GLY A 497 12.47 11.69 -14.25
N ALA A 498 12.37 12.72 -15.09
CA ALA A 498 12.32 14.11 -14.63
C ALA A 498 10.96 14.49 -14.01
N SER A 499 10.95 15.48 -13.11
CA SER A 499 9.76 16.05 -12.46
C SER A 499 8.96 15.01 -11.66
N GLY A 500 9.65 14.02 -11.10
CA GLY A 500 9.06 12.98 -10.28
C GLY A 500 8.67 13.47 -8.88
N THR A 501 7.59 12.92 -8.33
CA THR A 501 7.18 13.15 -6.93
C THR A 501 7.10 11.82 -6.19
N LEU A 502 7.79 11.70 -5.06
CA LEU A 502 7.75 10.54 -4.17
C LEU A 502 7.40 10.99 -2.75
N ILE A 503 6.24 10.55 -2.25
CA ILE A 503 5.76 10.87 -0.90
C ILE A 503 5.58 9.58 -0.14
N PHE A 504 6.20 9.52 1.05
CA PHE A 504 6.31 8.32 1.86
C PHE A 504 7.10 7.22 1.14
N LEU A 505 8.37 7.07 1.52
CA LEU A 505 9.20 5.95 1.13
C LEU A 505 9.63 5.17 2.37
N GLN A 506 9.54 3.85 2.31
CA GLN A 506 10.19 2.92 3.23
C GLN A 506 11.08 2.01 2.38
N VAL A 507 12.37 1.92 2.71
CA VAL A 507 13.34 1.08 2.00
C VAL A 507 14.27 0.37 2.97
N GLU A 508 14.23 -0.95 3.00
CA GLU A 508 15.31 -1.75 3.60
C GLU A 508 16.36 -2.12 2.55
N LEU A 509 17.63 -1.83 2.86
CA LEU A 509 18.77 -2.33 2.09
C LEU A 509 18.87 -3.86 2.19
N PRO A 510 19.51 -4.55 1.22
CA PRO A 510 19.65 -6.01 1.27
C PRO A 510 20.41 -6.43 2.53
N TYR A 511 19.97 -7.53 3.15
CA TYR A 511 20.64 -8.09 4.33
C TYR A 511 22.06 -8.58 4.01
N GLU A 512 22.30 -8.90 2.75
CA GLU A 512 23.54 -9.49 2.26
C GLU A 512 24.51 -8.46 1.65
N ILE A 513 24.60 -7.25 2.20
CA ILE A 513 25.62 -6.29 1.76
C ILE A 513 27.04 -6.81 2.01
N THR A 514 27.97 -6.39 1.15
CA THR A 514 29.41 -6.60 1.25
C THR A 514 30.10 -5.24 1.06
N ALA A 515 31.39 -5.14 1.39
CA ALA A 515 32.17 -3.92 1.13
C ALA A 515 32.18 -3.48 -0.36
N ASN A 516 31.84 -4.37 -1.29
CA ASN A 516 31.83 -4.10 -2.73
C ASN A 516 30.43 -3.83 -3.31
N THR A 517 29.40 -3.79 -2.47
CA THR A 517 27.99 -3.73 -2.93
C THR A 517 27.19 -2.69 -2.15
N LEU A 518 27.85 -1.61 -1.77
CA LEU A 518 27.31 -0.53 -0.95
C LEU A 518 26.56 0.43 -1.88
N VAL A 519 25.24 0.45 -1.76
CA VAL A 519 24.34 1.23 -2.63
C VAL A 519 23.33 2.02 -1.79
N PRO A 520 22.92 3.22 -2.22
CA PRO A 520 21.90 3.98 -1.53
C PRO A 520 20.52 3.33 -1.69
N GLY A 521 19.61 3.58 -0.77
CA GLY A 521 18.22 3.12 -0.83
C GLY A 521 17.44 3.76 -2.00
N LEU A 522 17.75 5.02 -2.28
CA LEU A 522 17.22 5.80 -3.41
C LEU A 522 18.37 6.46 -4.17
N LEU A 523 18.43 6.22 -5.48
CA LEU A 523 19.31 6.91 -6.42
C LEU A 523 18.48 7.76 -7.40
N VAL A 524 18.79 9.06 -7.49
CA VAL A 524 18.08 10.01 -8.36
C VAL A 524 19.04 10.58 -9.41
N THR A 525 18.68 10.47 -10.68
CA THR A 525 19.37 11.11 -11.82
C THR A 525 18.45 12.03 -12.62
N GLY A 526 17.15 12.04 -12.34
CA GLY A 526 16.17 12.90 -13.00
C GLY A 526 16.09 14.31 -12.41
N ASP A 527 16.04 15.32 -13.28
CA ASP A 527 15.85 16.73 -12.92
C ASP A 527 14.51 16.98 -12.21
N ASN A 528 14.43 18.01 -11.35
CA ASN A 528 13.22 18.48 -10.65
C ASN A 528 12.53 17.40 -9.79
N PHE A 529 13.28 16.42 -9.29
CA PHE A 529 12.75 15.40 -8.39
C PHE A 529 12.33 15.98 -7.03
N ILE A 530 11.20 15.50 -6.50
CA ILE A 530 10.66 15.87 -5.20
C ILE A 530 10.50 14.61 -4.35
N GLY A 531 11.20 14.56 -3.21
CA GLY A 531 11.10 13.48 -2.23
C GLY A 531 10.63 13.98 -0.87
N VAL A 532 9.54 13.43 -0.32
CA VAL A 532 9.01 13.84 0.99
C VAL A 532 8.76 12.64 1.88
N ASN A 533 9.29 12.69 3.11
CA ASN A 533 9.14 11.65 4.13
C ASN A 533 9.71 10.30 3.66
N LEU A 534 11.02 10.27 3.49
CA LEU A 534 11.75 9.12 2.98
C LEU A 534 12.53 8.43 4.10
N GLY A 535 12.31 7.15 4.31
CA GLY A 535 13.03 6.32 5.28
C GLY A 535 13.87 5.24 4.62
N VAL A 536 15.17 5.24 4.93
CA VAL A 536 16.11 4.21 4.48
C VAL A 536 16.68 3.47 5.69
N TYR A 537 16.49 2.16 5.71
CA TYR A 537 16.82 1.29 6.83
C TYR A 537 17.94 0.34 6.42
N ILE A 538 18.87 0.09 7.34
CA ILE A 538 19.95 -0.88 7.15
C ILE A 538 19.90 -1.92 8.26
N TYR A 539 19.85 -3.18 7.88
CA TYR A 539 19.99 -4.35 8.74
C TYR A 539 20.96 -5.33 8.10
N THR A 540 21.93 -5.83 8.86
CA THR A 540 22.85 -6.86 8.39
C THR A 540 22.97 -7.96 9.43
N PRO A 541 22.35 -9.12 9.20
CA PRO A 541 22.39 -10.21 10.16
C PRO A 541 23.75 -10.90 10.17
N ALA A 542 24.03 -11.57 11.30
CA ALA A 542 25.30 -12.25 11.58
C ALA A 542 25.79 -13.17 10.44
N LYS A 543 24.84 -13.77 9.71
CA LYS A 543 25.04 -14.71 8.62
C LYS A 543 25.91 -14.17 7.47
N TRP A 544 25.87 -12.87 7.17
CA TRP A 544 26.48 -12.32 5.93
C TRP A 544 27.83 -11.63 6.12
N SER A 545 28.38 -11.63 7.34
CA SER A 545 29.78 -11.29 7.66
C SER A 545 30.30 -9.88 7.28
N CYS A 546 29.44 -8.94 6.88
CA CYS A 546 29.84 -7.56 6.60
C CYS A 546 30.12 -6.78 7.89
N GLN A 547 31.28 -7.01 8.48
CA GLN A 547 31.71 -6.29 9.67
C GLN A 547 32.18 -4.88 9.27
N ASP A 548 31.61 -3.84 9.89
CA ASP A 548 31.94 -2.43 9.70
C ASP A 548 31.70 -1.89 8.27
N CYS A 549 30.69 -2.41 7.58
CA CYS A 549 30.31 -1.93 6.26
C CYS A 549 29.53 -0.61 6.34
N SER A 550 29.97 0.39 5.59
CA SER A 550 29.30 1.68 5.59
C SER A 550 28.75 2.04 4.22
N VAL A 551 27.44 2.21 4.15
CA VAL A 551 26.77 2.73 2.96
C VAL A 551 26.95 4.25 2.97
N PRO A 552 27.62 4.85 1.96
CA PRO A 552 27.99 6.27 2.03
C PRO A 552 26.79 7.21 2.20
N CYS A 553 25.66 6.89 1.56
CA CYS A 553 24.48 7.75 1.55
C CYS A 553 23.21 6.89 1.60
N GLY A 554 22.23 7.24 2.43
CA GLY A 554 20.91 6.63 2.40
C GLY A 554 20.16 6.99 1.12
N VAL A 555 20.17 8.28 0.78
CA VAL A 555 19.67 8.82 -0.49
C VAL A 555 20.80 9.51 -1.25
N ARG A 556 20.92 9.23 -2.54
CA ARG A 556 21.91 9.83 -3.44
C ARG A 556 21.22 10.51 -4.61
N VAL A 557 21.61 11.74 -4.88
CA VAL A 557 21.34 12.44 -6.13
C VAL A 557 22.63 12.53 -6.92
N GLU A 558 22.60 12.09 -8.17
CA GLU A 558 23.76 12.13 -9.06
C GLU A 558 24.19 13.55 -9.40
N ARG A 559 25.46 13.69 -9.79
CA ARG A 559 26.03 15.00 -10.07
C ARG A 559 25.35 15.65 -11.28
N GLY A 560 24.94 16.91 -11.12
CA GLY A 560 24.37 17.72 -12.19
C GLY A 560 22.85 17.64 -12.33
N VAL A 561 22.16 16.92 -11.45
CA VAL A 561 20.70 16.94 -11.34
C VAL A 561 20.22 18.32 -10.90
N LYS A 562 19.27 18.89 -11.64
CA LYS A 562 18.78 20.25 -11.39
C LYS A 562 17.60 20.24 -10.43
N ASN A 563 17.61 21.20 -9.51
CA ASN A 563 16.51 21.50 -8.59
C ASN A 563 15.92 20.30 -7.80
N PRO A 564 16.73 19.35 -7.30
CA PRO A 564 16.18 18.30 -6.45
C PRO A 564 15.68 18.91 -5.13
N GLN A 565 14.53 18.46 -4.65
CA GLN A 565 13.93 18.93 -3.41
C GLN A 565 13.63 17.74 -2.49
N PHE A 566 14.03 17.86 -1.22
CA PHE A 566 13.76 16.84 -0.22
C PHE A 566 13.17 17.44 1.05
N GLN A 567 12.20 16.77 1.64
CA GLN A 567 11.67 17.09 2.96
C GLN A 567 11.64 15.81 3.81
N ASN A 568 12.13 15.90 5.05
CA ASN A 568 12.10 14.81 6.03
C ASN A 568 12.67 13.50 5.48
N VAL A 569 13.99 13.43 5.34
CA VAL A 569 14.69 12.18 5.01
C VAL A 569 15.30 11.63 6.28
N ILE A 570 15.14 10.34 6.52
CA ILE A 570 15.73 9.63 7.64
C ILE A 570 16.52 8.42 7.19
N THR A 571 17.55 8.10 7.97
CA THR A 571 18.23 6.82 7.92
C THR A 571 18.19 6.15 9.29
N VAL A 572 17.97 4.84 9.31
CA VAL A 572 17.90 4.07 10.55
C VAL A 572 18.76 2.84 10.42
N GLN A 573 19.62 2.62 11.43
CA GLN A 573 20.23 1.31 11.61
C GLN A 573 19.35 0.46 12.51
N LEU A 574 18.94 -0.70 11.99
CA LEU A 574 18.25 -1.74 12.74
C LEU A 574 19.31 -2.68 13.31
N ASN A 575 19.21 -3.03 14.60
CA ASN A 575 20.10 -4.00 15.22
C ASN A 575 19.28 -4.96 16.07
N ILE A 576 19.30 -6.24 15.74
CA ILE A 576 18.87 -7.29 16.66
C ILE A 576 19.81 -8.48 16.47
N GLU A 577 20.50 -8.81 17.57
CA GLU A 577 21.44 -9.91 17.80
C GLU A 577 22.77 -9.93 17.00
N GLY A 578 23.87 -10.23 17.71
CA GLY A 578 25.17 -10.59 17.09
C GLY A 578 26.22 -9.48 16.93
N GLY A 579 25.92 -8.22 17.27
CA GLY A 579 26.94 -7.15 17.37
C GLY A 579 27.48 -6.62 16.03
N MET A 580 26.73 -6.77 14.94
CA MET A 580 27.10 -6.25 13.62
C MET A 580 26.90 -4.73 13.52
N ARG A 581 27.72 -4.09 12.69
CA ARG A 581 28.02 -2.64 12.74
C ARG A 581 27.80 -1.92 11.41
N SER A 582 26.96 -2.47 10.55
CA SER A 582 26.69 -1.78 9.28
C SER A 582 25.93 -0.49 9.53
N VAL A 583 26.39 0.59 8.92
CA VAL A 583 25.82 1.94 9.09
C VAL A 583 25.58 2.58 7.74
N ILE A 584 24.78 3.64 7.76
CA ILE A 584 24.70 4.59 6.67
C ILE A 584 25.45 5.85 7.14
N ASP A 585 26.47 6.29 6.41
CA ASP A 585 27.33 7.42 6.79
C ASP A 585 26.61 8.76 6.74
N HIS A 586 25.74 8.93 5.74
CA HIS A 586 25.01 10.17 5.51
C HIS A 586 23.57 9.92 5.11
N VAL A 587 22.67 10.80 5.54
CA VAL A 587 21.24 10.71 5.21
C VAL A 587 21.00 10.99 3.73
N LEU A 588 21.59 12.08 3.22
CA LEU A 588 21.37 12.59 1.88
C LEU A 588 22.67 13.13 1.29
N CYS A 589 22.96 12.75 0.05
CA CYS A 589 24.09 13.28 -0.71
C CYS A 589 23.59 13.87 -2.03
N VAL A 590 23.85 15.15 -2.28
CA VAL A 590 23.47 15.87 -3.50
C VAL A 590 24.69 16.64 -4.02
N ASP A 591 25.16 16.32 -5.23
CA ASP A 591 26.41 16.85 -5.75
C ASP A 591 27.57 16.67 -4.74
N ASP A 592 28.13 17.77 -4.24
CA ASP A 592 29.20 17.82 -3.24
C ASP A 592 28.65 18.03 -1.80
N ASP A 593 27.34 18.24 -1.64
CA ASP A 593 26.68 18.36 -0.34
C ASP A 593 26.47 16.95 0.25
N VAL A 594 27.05 16.72 1.43
CA VAL A 594 26.89 15.48 2.21
C VAL A 594 26.21 15.81 3.54
N LEU A 595 24.99 15.33 3.74
CA LEU A 595 24.07 15.80 4.76
C LEU A 595 23.59 14.67 5.68
N GLY A 596 23.52 14.97 6.97
CA GLY A 596 23.16 14.02 8.02
C GLY A 596 24.39 13.20 8.42
N GLY A 597 24.59 13.00 9.72
CA GLY A 597 25.70 12.19 10.22
C GLY A 597 25.43 10.69 10.09
N PRO A 598 26.38 9.84 10.53
CA PRO A 598 26.23 8.41 10.44
C PRO A 598 25.13 7.90 11.38
N THR A 599 24.38 6.91 10.94
CA THR A 599 23.61 6.06 11.87
C THR A 599 24.57 5.43 12.88
N SER A 600 24.12 5.24 14.12
CA SER A 600 25.01 4.79 15.19
C SER A 600 24.69 3.39 15.69
N THR A 601 25.71 2.54 15.69
CA THR A 601 25.66 1.19 16.29
C THR A 601 25.52 1.24 17.81
N LEU A 602 25.76 2.40 18.44
CA LEU A 602 25.62 2.64 19.88
C LEU A 602 24.22 3.15 20.26
N GLN A 603 23.41 3.57 19.29
CA GLN A 603 22.06 4.10 19.49
C GLN A 603 21.09 3.40 18.53
N ASN A 604 20.97 2.08 18.70
CA ASN A 604 20.14 1.20 17.89
C ASN A 604 18.71 1.74 17.69
N GLY A 605 18.21 1.71 16.46
CA GLY A 605 16.85 2.15 16.13
C GLY A 605 16.63 3.65 16.28
N ARG A 606 17.68 4.45 16.52
CA ARG A 606 17.57 5.90 16.54
C ARG A 606 17.73 6.45 15.12
N PRO A 607 16.73 7.15 14.57
CA PRO A 607 16.84 7.76 13.26
C PRO A 607 17.84 8.93 13.27
N VAL A 608 18.63 9.03 12.21
CA VAL A 608 19.33 10.27 11.82
C VAL A 608 18.53 10.93 10.72
N CYS A 609 18.46 12.26 10.71
CA CYS A 609 17.54 12.92 9.80
C CYS A 609 18.03 14.25 9.22
N ILE A 610 17.44 14.58 8.07
CA ILE A 610 17.51 15.87 7.40
C ILE A 610 16.09 16.37 7.16
N ASN A 611 15.77 17.55 7.69
CA ASN A 611 14.44 18.14 7.56
C ASN A 611 14.12 18.62 6.15
N LYS A 612 15.10 19.18 5.44
CA LYS A 612 14.88 19.75 4.11
C LYS A 612 16.15 19.86 3.27
N TYR A 613 15.99 19.90 1.95
CA TYR A 613 16.98 20.27 0.96
C TYR A 613 16.30 20.96 -0.24
N PRO A 614 16.86 22.03 -0.83
CA PRO A 614 18.06 22.75 -0.38
C PRO A 614 17.88 23.42 0.99
N LEU A 615 18.96 23.57 1.76
CA LEU A 615 18.92 24.07 3.14
C LEU A 615 18.37 25.51 3.23
N ASP A 616 18.63 26.32 2.21
CA ASP A 616 18.25 27.74 2.15
C ASP A 616 16.83 27.98 1.63
N SER A 617 16.08 26.93 1.30
CA SER A 617 14.69 27.08 0.88
C SER A 617 13.84 27.66 2.02
N ILE A 618 13.21 28.81 1.78
CA ILE A 618 12.36 29.52 2.75
C ILE A 618 10.90 29.02 2.69
N ARG A 619 10.55 28.18 1.70
CA ARG A 619 9.16 27.77 1.43
C ARG A 619 8.94 26.27 1.62
N PRO A 620 7.71 25.82 1.97
CA PRO A 620 7.35 24.41 1.95
C PRO A 620 7.46 23.82 0.54
N ILE A 621 8.00 22.61 0.41
CA ILE A 621 8.36 21.97 -0.87
C ILE A 621 7.12 21.65 -1.71
N ILE A 622 6.12 21.00 -1.12
CA ILE A 622 4.92 20.56 -1.87
C ILE A 622 3.97 21.71 -2.20
N ASN A 623 3.97 22.81 -1.42
CA ASN A 623 3.05 23.93 -1.66
C ASN A 623 3.38 24.78 -2.91
N ASN A 624 4.56 24.64 -3.53
CA ASN A 624 4.92 25.39 -4.76
C ASN A 624 5.06 24.50 -6.01
N ALA A 625 5.19 23.18 -5.89
CA ALA A 625 5.49 22.32 -7.03
C ALA A 625 4.33 22.22 -8.04
N TYR A 626 3.12 22.54 -7.60
CA TYR A 626 1.89 22.42 -8.38
C TYR A 626 1.11 23.76 -8.48
N SER A 627 1.74 24.87 -8.08
CA SER A 627 1.25 26.25 -8.30
C SER A 627 1.99 26.89 -9.46
#